data_AF-A0A3B8TTQ0-F1
#
_entry.id   AF-A0A3B8TTQ0-F1
#
_cell.length_a   1.000
_cell.length_b   1.000
_cell.length_c   1.000
_cell.angle_alpha   90.00
_cell.angle_beta   90.00
_cell.angle_gamma   90.00
#
_symmetry.space_group_name_H-M   'P 1'
#
loop_
_entity.id
_entity.type
_entity.pdbx_description
1 polymer ?
#
loop_
_entity_poly.entity_id
_entity_poly.type
_entity_poly.pdbx_seq_one_letter_code
_entity_poly.pdbx_strand_id
1 'polypeptide(L)' 'FWYIRWLYQFPDNSVSIVNRWGDVVYNAAPYNNDWRGTWKGQQLPAGTYYYVLNLNQSGQTQQTYTGHITLVE' A
#
# COMPACT_ATOMS: atom_id res chain seq x y z
N PHE A 1 -9.01 -8.90 -0.52
CA PHE A 1 -8.34 -7.95 0.39
C PHE A 1 -6.84 -8.11 0.24
N TRP A 2 -6.08 -7.02 0.30
CA TRP A 2 -4.61 -7.07 0.21
C TRP A 2 -4.01 -7.04 1.63
N TYR A 3 -2.97 -7.83 1.85
CA TYR A 3 -2.39 -8.04 3.18
C TYR A 3 -0.89 -8.32 3.06
N ILE A 4 -0.08 -7.55 3.80
CA ILE A 4 1.36 -7.72 3.93
C ILE A 4 1.66 -8.45 5.24
N ARG A 5 2.18 -9.67 5.14
CA ARG A 5 2.54 -10.47 6.30
C ARG A 5 3.73 -9.86 7.05
N TRP A 6 3.71 -9.96 8.39
CA TRP A 6 4.77 -9.50 9.28
C TRP A 6 5.01 -7.98 9.33
N LEU A 7 4.12 -7.17 8.73
CA LEU A 7 4.25 -5.71 8.71
C LEU A 7 4.33 -5.08 10.11
N TYR A 8 3.77 -5.75 11.13
CA TYR A 8 3.83 -5.30 12.53
C TYR A 8 5.27 -5.17 13.09
N GLN A 9 6.27 -5.80 12.45
CA GLN A 9 7.69 -5.64 12.83
C GLN A 9 8.26 -4.29 12.41
N PHE A 10 7.55 -3.55 11.54
CA PHE A 10 7.94 -2.26 10.99
C PHE A 10 6.90 -1.20 11.37
N PRO A 11 6.90 -0.70 12.63
CA PRO A 11 5.91 0.28 13.10
C PRO A 11 6.00 1.62 12.36
N ASP A 12 7.16 1.95 11.78
CA ASP A 12 7.39 3.18 11.01
C ASP A 12 7.27 2.97 9.49
N ASN A 13 6.49 1.97 9.06
CA ASN A 13 6.28 1.70 7.64
C ASN A 13 5.41 2.79 6.96
N SER A 14 5.44 2.84 5.63
CA SER A 14 4.45 3.61 4.87
C SER A 14 4.07 2.91 3.59
N VAL A 15 2.83 3.12 3.13
CA VAL A 15 2.33 2.63 1.85
C VAL A 15 1.68 3.76 1.09
N SER A 16 2.01 3.87 -0.20
CA SER A 16 1.25 4.60 -1.20
C SER A 16 0.71 3.62 -2.22
N ILE A 17 -0.55 3.78 -2.63
CA ILE A 17 -1.15 3.01 -3.72
C ILE A 17 -1.56 4.00 -4.81
N VAL A 18 -1.14 3.71 -6.04
CA VAL A 18 -1.39 4.53 -7.21
C VAL A 18 -2.20 3.75 -8.24
N ASN A 19 -3.10 4.44 -8.94
CA ASN A 19 -3.80 3.88 -10.08
C ASN A 19 -2.87 3.83 -11.31
N ARG A 20 -3.35 3.25 -12.42
CA ARG A 20 -2.58 3.13 -13.66
C ARG A 20 -2.26 4.46 -14.37
N TRP A 21 -2.90 5.55 -13.95
CA TRP A 21 -2.68 6.90 -14.49
C TRP A 21 -1.71 7.71 -13.64
N GLY A 22 -1.24 7.15 -12.52
CA GLY A 22 -0.28 7.79 -11.61
C GLY A 22 -0.93 8.53 -10.43
N ASP A 23 -2.26 8.55 -10.31
CA ASP A 23 -2.89 9.21 -9.16
C ASP A 23 -2.77 8.35 -7.91
N VAL A 24 -2.44 8.98 -6.79
CA VAL A 24 -2.46 8.35 -5.46
C VAL A 24 -3.91 8.14 -5.02
N VAL A 25 -4.31 6.87 -4.90
CA VAL A 25 -5.65 6.46 -4.47
C VAL A 25 -5.68 5.99 -3.02
N TYR A 26 -4.51 5.81 -2.39
CA TYR A 26 -4.41 5.53 -0.96
C TYR A 26 -3.01 5.89 -0.46
N ASN A 27 -2.93 6.40 0.76
CA ASN A 27 -1.66 6.64 1.45
C ASN A 27 -1.86 6.40 2.95
N ALA A 28 -0.88 5.75 3.59
CA ALA A 28 -0.86 5.54 5.03
C ALA A 28 0.58 5.49 5.56
N ALA A 29 0.80 6.10 6.72
CA ALA A 29 2.04 6.05 7.49
C ALA A 29 1.69 6.19 8.99
N PRO A 30 1.58 5.09 9.75
CA PRO A 30 1.83 3.70 9.34
C PRO A 30 0.70 3.08 8.53
N TYR A 31 1.03 2.11 7.67
CA TYR A 31 0.03 1.22 7.07
C TYR A 31 -0.25 0.03 7.98
N ASN A 32 -1.53 -0.29 8.16
CA ASN A 32 -2.01 -1.28 9.13
C ASN A 32 -2.76 -2.46 8.48
N ASN A 33 -2.49 -2.77 7.20
CA ASN A 33 -3.21 -3.81 6.45
C ASN A 33 -4.73 -3.58 6.39
N ASP A 34 -5.15 -2.33 6.33
CA ASP A 34 -6.53 -1.86 6.43
C ASP A 34 -7.11 -1.38 5.08
N TRP A 35 -6.28 -1.21 4.05
CA TRP A 35 -6.81 -0.92 2.71
C TRP A 35 -7.67 -2.08 2.18
N ARG A 36 -8.87 -1.76 1.71
CA ARG A 36 -9.86 -2.71 1.20
C ARG A 36 -10.19 -2.51 -0.28
N GLY A 37 -9.32 -1.85 -1.04
CA GLY A 37 -9.60 -1.52 -2.44
C GLY A 37 -10.59 -0.36 -2.58
N THR A 38 -10.58 0.58 -1.63
CA THR A 38 -11.49 1.71 -1.59
C THR A 38 -10.74 3.04 -1.64
N TRP A 39 -11.35 4.05 -2.24
CA TRP A 39 -10.86 5.43 -2.23
C TRP A 39 -12.04 6.38 -2.04
N LYS A 40 -11.89 7.36 -1.14
CA LYS A 40 -12.95 8.35 -0.81
C LYS A 40 -14.31 7.72 -0.49
N GLY A 41 -14.30 6.58 0.23
CA GLY A 41 -15.50 5.86 0.64
C GLY A 41 -16.16 5.01 -0.45
N GLN A 42 -15.60 4.95 -1.66
CA GLN A 42 -16.13 4.16 -2.77
C GLN A 42 -15.19 3.00 -3.10
N GLN A 43 -15.76 1.89 -3.60
CA GLN A 43 -14.97 0.80 -4.19
C GLN A 43 -14.28 1.29 -5.45
N LEU A 44 -13.01 0.95 -5.57
CA LEU A 44 -12.25 1.20 -6.78
C LEU A 44 -12.61 0.16 -7.85
N PRO A 45 -12.60 0.54 -9.15
CA PRO A 45 -12.86 -0.40 -10.23
C PRO A 45 -11.87 -1.57 -10.24
N ALA A 46 -12.31 -2.70 -10.78
CA ALA A 46 -11.43 -3.80 -11.13
C ALA A 46 -10.32 -3.30 -12.08
N GLY A 47 -9.11 -3.76 -11.85
CA GLY A 47 -7.93 -3.29 -12.57
C GLY A 47 -6.65 -3.38 -11.76
N THR A 48 -5.55 -2.93 -12.37
CA THR A 48 -4.23 -2.95 -11.79
C THR A 48 -3.90 -1.62 -11.12
N TYR A 49 -3.49 -1.72 -9.86
CA TYR A 49 -2.95 -0.64 -9.03
C TYR A 49 -1.51 -0.98 -8.69
N TYR A 50 -0.72 0.00 -8.28
CA TYR A 50 0.67 -0.20 -7.89
C TYR A 50 0.87 0.28 -6.47
N TYR A 51 1.71 -0.42 -5.71
CA TYR A 51 2.07 0.01 -4.36
C TYR A 51 3.54 0.41 -4.29
N VAL A 52 3.82 1.36 -3.42
CA VAL A 52 5.15 1.69 -2.91
C VAL A 52 5.09 1.49 -1.40
N LEU A 53 5.81 0.49 -0.90
CA LEU A 53 5.95 0.17 0.52
C LEU A 53 7.34 0.59 0.97
N ASN A 54 7.43 1.44 1.98
CA ASN A 54 8.68 1.74 2.66
C ASN A 54 8.69 1.09 4.03
N LEU A 55 9.71 0.29 4.30
CA LEU A 55 9.99 -0.28 5.62
C LEU A 55 11.13 0.53 6.23
N ASN A 56 10.79 1.32 7.25
CA ASN A 56 11.77 2.03 8.05
C ASN A 56 12.02 1.22 9.33
N GLN A 57 13.28 0.97 9.62
CA GLN A 57 13.71 0.38 10.88
C GLN A 57 14.84 1.23 11.44
N SER A 58 14.74 1.64 12.71
CA SER A 58 15.74 2.49 13.34
C SER A 58 17.12 1.84 13.27
N GLY A 59 18.12 2.61 12.82
CA GLY A 59 19.49 2.15 12.64
C GLY A 59 19.76 1.33 11.38
N GLN A 60 18.80 1.20 10.46
CA GLN A 60 18.97 0.52 9.17
C GLN A 60 18.68 1.43 7.99
N THR A 61 19.22 1.09 6.83
CA THR A 61 18.85 1.73 5.56
C THR A 61 17.39 1.45 5.26
N GLN A 62 16.64 2.50 4.89
CA GLN A 62 15.27 2.38 4.42
C GLN A 62 15.18 1.37 3.26
N GLN A 63 14.24 0.43 3.37
CA GLN A 63 13.96 -0.52 2.31
C GLN A 63 12.66 -0.14 1.61
N THR A 64 12.71 -0.02 0.28
CA THR A 64 11.54 0.28 -0.54
C THR A 64 11.19 -0.93 -1.41
N TYR A 65 9.93 -1.34 -1.37
CA TYR A 65 9.37 -2.40 -2.17
C TYR A 65 8.27 -1.83 -3.05
N THR A 66 8.27 -2.23 -4.32
CA THR A 66 7.21 -1.86 -5.27
C THR A 66 6.62 -3.11 -5.91
N GLY A 67 5.39 -2.98 -6.40
CA GLY A 67 4.70 -4.07 -7.06
C GLY A 67 3.31 -3.64 -7.50
N HIS A 68 2.52 -4.60 -7.97
CA HIS A 68 1.15 -4.36 -8.39
C HIS A 68 0.14 -5.11 -7.54
N ILE A 69 -1.08 -4.60 -7.51
CA ILE A 69 -2.25 -5.20 -6.89
C ILE A 69 -3.34 -5.21 -7.95
N THR A 70 -3.85 -6.39 -8.27
CA THR A 70 -5.00 -6.52 -9.16
C THR A 70 -6.27 -6.63 -8.32
N LEU A 71 -7.17 -5.67 -8.46
CA LEU A 71 -8.54 -5.78 -7.98
C LEU A 71 -9.34 -6.54 -9.04
N VAL A 72 -9.98 -7.62 -8.63
CA VAL A 72 -10.89 -8.43 -9.45
C VAL A 72 -12.30 -8.32 -8.86
N GLU A 73 -13.32 -8.47 -9.71
CA GLU A 73 -14.73 -8.54 -9.28
C GLU A 73 -15.09 -9.86 -8.60
#